data_AF-A0A1G5DHB4-F1
#
_entry.id   AF-A0A1G5DHB4-F1
#
_cell.length_a   1.000
_cell.length_b   1.000
_cell.length_c   1.000
_cell.angle_alpha   90.00
_cell.angle_beta   90.00
_cell.angle_gamma   90.00
#
_symmetry.space_group_name_H-M   'P 1'
#
loop_
_entity.id
_entity.type
_entity.pdbx_description
1 polymer ?
#
loop_
_entity_poly.entity_id
_entity_poly.type
_entity_poly.pdbx_seq_one_letter_code
_entity_poly.pdbx_strand_id
1 'polypeptide(L)'
;MNNKLKKNMLVSLSALLVIFITLAFCYGHYSRAKKEQAIAEQKVIEAQVKEKAINNAKACGYSIEFTEDETFCMEKDDVKYSFCISASGVCFDYCEFIKIEKDINVKEGEVMLKIKNLEDGKIKVRYDDTRVIIADDGTEEPMFSGSYFISNTDFDKESLVIQPQIIDDKQKSIDAYDKIMRFITVEELKEQYNKALAICKQLNE
;
A
#
# COMPACT_ATOMS: atom_id res chain seq x y z
N MET A 1 65.78 -10.06 -25.17
CA MET A 1 64.37 -10.50 -25.35
C MET A 1 63.81 -9.82 -26.59
N ASN A 2 63.40 -10.60 -27.59
CA ASN A 2 63.25 -10.19 -29.00
C ASN A 2 62.07 -9.19 -29.19
N ASN A 3 62.29 -8.04 -29.85
CA ASN A 3 61.24 -7.03 -30.11
C ASN A 3 60.00 -7.63 -30.82
N LYS A 4 60.20 -8.72 -31.56
CA LYS A 4 59.14 -9.49 -32.21
C LYS A 4 58.19 -10.17 -31.19
N LEU A 5 58.71 -10.67 -30.07
CA LEU A 5 57.92 -11.29 -29.01
C LEU A 5 57.05 -10.26 -28.27
N LYS A 6 57.60 -9.08 -27.97
CA LYS A 6 56.85 -7.97 -27.35
C LYS A 6 55.72 -7.48 -28.25
N LYS A 7 55.98 -7.35 -29.57
CA LYS A 7 54.97 -6.92 -30.54
C LYS A 7 53.82 -7.93 -30.67
N ASN A 8 54.13 -9.23 -30.68
CA ASN A 8 53.10 -10.28 -30.72
C ASN A 8 52.27 -10.36 -29.42
N MET A 9 52.90 -10.15 -28.25
CA MET A 9 52.17 -10.05 -26.98
C MET A 9 51.24 -8.84 -26.94
N LEU A 10 51.69 -7.68 -27.44
CA LEU A 10 50.88 -6.46 -27.46
C LEU A 10 49.64 -6.61 -28.35
N VAL A 11 49.80 -7.22 -29.54
CA VAL A 11 48.70 -7.51 -30.46
C VAL A 11 47.71 -8.53 -29.86
N SER A 12 48.23 -9.54 -29.15
CA SER A 12 47.40 -10.53 -28.45
C SER A 12 46.58 -9.90 -27.31
N LEU A 13 47.21 -9.03 -26.50
CA LEU A 13 46.51 -8.29 -25.44
C LEU A 13 45.42 -7.35 -25.99
N SER A 14 45.70 -6.65 -27.09
CA SER A 14 44.70 -5.76 -27.72
C SER A 14 43.51 -6.54 -28.29
N ALA A 15 43.75 -7.73 -28.87
CA ALA A 15 42.69 -8.59 -29.37
C ALA A 15 41.81 -9.14 -28.24
N LEU A 16 42.42 -9.57 -27.14
CA LEU A 16 41.71 -9.99 -25.93
C LEU A 16 40.85 -8.86 -25.35
N LEU A 17 41.39 -7.64 -25.25
CA LEU A 17 40.65 -6.48 -24.74
C LEU A 17 39.43 -6.15 -25.62
N VAL A 18 39.57 -6.20 -26.94
CA VAL A 18 38.45 -6.00 -27.88
C VAL A 18 37.38 -7.07 -27.67
N ILE A 19 37.76 -8.35 -27.55
CA ILE A 19 36.81 -9.45 -27.28
C ILE A 19 36.07 -9.22 -25.94
N PHE A 20 36.78 -8.84 -24.88
CA PHE A 20 36.16 -8.54 -23.58
C PHE A 20 35.16 -7.38 -23.65
N ILE A 21 35.50 -6.29 -24.35
CA ILE A 21 34.59 -5.14 -24.52
C ILE A 21 33.37 -5.55 -25.33
N THR A 22 33.54 -6.31 -26.42
CA THR A 22 32.43 -6.81 -27.23
C THR A 22 31.52 -7.73 -26.43
N LEU A 23 32.07 -8.66 -25.65
CA LEU A 23 31.29 -9.56 -24.79
C LEU A 23 30.52 -8.78 -23.71
N ALA A 24 31.15 -7.80 -23.06
CA ALA A 24 30.49 -6.95 -22.06
C ALA A 24 29.34 -6.13 -22.67
N PHE A 25 29.55 -5.58 -23.87
CA PHE A 25 28.52 -4.85 -24.62
C PHE A 25 27.36 -5.77 -25.02
N CYS A 26 27.65 -6.94 -25.59
CA CYS A 26 26.64 -7.95 -25.95
C CYS A 26 25.86 -8.42 -24.71
N TYR A 27 26.52 -8.65 -23.57
CA TYR A 27 25.87 -9.03 -22.33
C TYR A 27 24.97 -7.91 -21.78
N GLY A 28 25.42 -6.66 -21.85
CA GLY A 28 24.60 -5.50 -21.47
C GLY A 28 23.32 -5.38 -22.32
N HIS A 29 23.44 -5.55 -23.64
CA HIS A 29 22.29 -5.56 -24.55
C HIS A 29 21.35 -6.74 -24.28
N TYR A 30 21.88 -7.94 -24.10
CA TYR A 30 21.10 -9.12 -23.75
C TYR A 30 20.36 -8.96 -22.42
N SER A 31 21.04 -8.44 -21.39
CA SER A 31 20.44 -8.18 -20.08
C SER A 31 19.32 -7.14 -20.16
N ARG A 32 19.47 -6.12 -21.01
CA ARG A 32 18.44 -5.09 -21.21
C ARG A 32 17.23 -5.64 -21.94
N ALA A 33 17.44 -6.37 -23.04
CA ALA A 33 16.36 -7.01 -23.78
C ALA A 33 15.56 -7.99 -22.90
N LYS A 34 16.25 -8.77 -22.05
CA LYS A 34 15.59 -9.67 -21.10
C LYS A 34 14.75 -8.94 -20.05
N LYS A 35 15.21 -7.77 -19.57
CA LYS A 35 14.43 -6.91 -18.65
C LYS A 35 13.21 -6.32 -19.34
N GLU A 36 13.38 -5.80 -20.56
CA GLU A 36 12.29 -5.23 -21.36
C GLU A 36 11.21 -6.28 -21.67
N GLN A 37 11.63 -7.51 -22.00
CA GLN A 37 10.72 -8.63 -22.18
C GLN A 37 9.95 -8.97 -20.89
N ALA A 38 10.65 -9.07 -19.75
CA ALA A 38 9.99 -9.35 -18.46
C ALA A 38 8.96 -8.28 -18.07
N ILE A 39 9.27 -7.00 -18.32
CA ILE A 39 8.33 -5.89 -18.09
C ILE A 39 7.11 -6.00 -19.02
N ALA A 40 7.31 -6.37 -20.29
CA ALA A 40 6.22 -6.54 -21.24
C ALA A 40 5.31 -7.72 -20.85
N GLU A 41 5.90 -8.85 -20.44
CA GLU A 41 5.17 -10.02 -19.94
C GLU A 41 4.38 -9.68 -18.68
N GLN A 42 4.98 -8.93 -17.74
CA GLN A 42 4.30 -8.47 -16.53
C GLN A 42 3.07 -7.61 -16.84
N LYS A 43 3.19 -6.65 -17.77
CA LYS A 43 2.06 -5.80 -18.19
C LYS A 43 0.92 -6.58 -18.82
N VAL A 44 1.23 -7.63 -19.60
CA VAL A 44 0.21 -8.50 -20.18
C VAL A 44 -0.53 -9.27 -19.08
N ILE A 45 0.18 -9.77 -18.08
CA ILE A 45 -0.42 -10.47 -16.94
C ILE A 45 -1.31 -9.51 -16.13
N GLU A 46 -0.82 -8.31 -15.81
CA GLU A 46 -1.59 -7.30 -15.07
C GLU A 46 -2.87 -6.89 -15.81
N ALA A 47 -2.82 -6.76 -17.14
CA ALA A 47 -4.00 -6.49 -17.95
C ALA A 47 -5.03 -7.63 -17.88
N GLN A 48 -4.59 -8.89 -17.87
CA GLN A 48 -5.47 -10.05 -17.72
C GLN A 48 -6.09 -10.12 -16.31
N VAL A 49 -5.29 -9.84 -15.28
CA VAL A 49 -5.78 -9.76 -13.89
C VAL A 49 -6.81 -8.64 -13.76
N LYS A 50 -6.56 -7.48 -14.36
CA LYS A 50 -7.50 -6.34 -14.39
C LYS A 50 -8.82 -6.72 -15.03
N GLU A 51 -8.80 -7.35 -16.20
CA GLU A 51 -10.01 -7.81 -16.88
C GLU A 51 -10.78 -8.82 -16.03
N LYS A 52 -10.08 -9.78 -15.42
CA LYS A 52 -10.68 -10.75 -14.50
C LYS A 52 -11.35 -10.07 -13.30
N ALA A 53 -10.65 -9.14 -12.66
CA ALA A 53 -11.16 -8.39 -11.51
C ALA A 53 -12.42 -7.58 -11.87
N ILE A 54 -12.44 -6.93 -13.04
CA ILE A 54 -13.62 -6.20 -13.54
C ILE A 54 -14.81 -7.15 -13.74
N ASN A 55 -14.59 -8.32 -14.32
CA ASN A 55 -15.66 -9.29 -14.56
C ASN A 55 -16.21 -9.86 -13.25
N ASN A 56 -15.33 -10.18 -12.30
CA ASN A 56 -15.71 -10.66 -10.98
C ASN A 56 -16.44 -9.59 -10.16
N ALA A 57 -15.97 -8.34 -10.19
CA ALA A 57 -16.66 -7.22 -9.56
C ALA A 57 -18.10 -7.09 -10.08
N LYS A 58 -18.30 -7.14 -11.40
CA LYS A 58 -19.64 -7.12 -12.02
C LYS A 58 -20.50 -8.31 -11.59
N ALA A 59 -19.94 -9.52 -11.55
CA ALA A 59 -20.65 -10.71 -11.12
C ALA A 59 -21.09 -10.64 -9.64
N CYS A 60 -20.29 -9.98 -8.79
CA CYS A 60 -20.61 -9.74 -7.38
C CYS A 60 -21.47 -8.49 -7.15
N GLY A 61 -21.84 -7.75 -8.20
CA GLY A 61 -22.64 -6.52 -8.10
C GLY A 61 -21.89 -5.30 -7.56
N TYR A 62 -20.56 -5.29 -7.65
CA TYR A 62 -19.73 -4.17 -7.23
C TYR A 62 -19.56 -3.15 -8.36
N SER A 63 -19.70 -1.87 -8.01
CA SER A 63 -19.28 -0.75 -8.86
C SER A 63 -17.85 -0.37 -8.50
N ILE A 64 -16.94 -0.46 -9.48
CA ILE A 64 -15.52 -0.12 -9.31
C ILE A 64 -15.18 1.13 -10.10
N GLU A 65 -14.35 1.99 -9.50
CA GLU A 65 -13.82 3.20 -10.11
C GLU A 65 -12.29 3.14 -10.11
N PHE A 66 -11.67 3.28 -11.27
CA PHE A 66 -10.22 3.31 -11.38
C PHE A 66 -9.71 4.73 -11.10
N THR A 67 -8.87 4.86 -10.09
CA THR A 67 -8.21 6.14 -9.74
C THR A 67 -6.89 6.30 -10.49
N GLU A 68 -6.22 5.19 -10.80
CA GLU A 68 -4.97 5.09 -11.54
C GLU A 68 -4.98 3.82 -12.40
N ASP A 69 -3.92 3.55 -13.16
CA ASP A 69 -3.85 2.39 -14.07
C ASP A 69 -3.99 1.05 -13.33
N GLU A 70 -3.43 0.96 -12.12
CA GLU A 70 -3.34 -0.26 -11.30
C GLU A 70 -4.15 -0.18 -10.01
N THR A 71 -4.78 0.96 -9.70
CA THR A 71 -5.53 1.16 -8.45
C THR A 71 -7.00 1.43 -8.74
N PHE A 72 -7.87 0.77 -8.00
CA PHE A 72 -9.31 1.01 -8.08
C PHE A 72 -9.96 1.02 -6.71
N CYS A 73 -11.08 1.72 -6.62
CA CYS A 73 -11.88 1.85 -5.43
C CYS A 73 -13.29 1.30 -5.67
N MET A 74 -13.96 0.91 -4.60
CA MET A 74 -15.40 0.67 -4.57
C MET A 74 -15.99 1.14 -3.23
N GLU A 75 -17.26 1.47 -3.24
CA GLU A 75 -17.99 1.84 -2.04
C GLU A 75 -19.02 0.77 -1.69
N LYS A 76 -19.08 0.39 -0.42
CA LYS A 76 -20.06 -0.56 0.10
C LYS A 76 -20.30 -0.26 1.58
N ASP A 77 -21.57 -0.17 1.97
CA ASP A 77 -22.00 0.09 3.36
C ASP A 77 -21.32 1.36 3.96
N ASP A 78 -21.27 2.45 3.18
CA ASP A 78 -20.60 3.71 3.54
C ASP A 78 -19.09 3.59 3.83
N VAL A 79 -18.46 2.53 3.34
CA VAL A 79 -17.01 2.29 3.41
C VAL A 79 -16.44 2.29 2.01
N LYS A 80 -15.36 3.06 1.82
CA LYS A 80 -14.56 3.05 0.60
C LYS A 80 -13.44 2.03 0.75
N TYR A 81 -13.38 1.05 -0.16
CA TYR A 81 -12.32 0.06 -0.24
C TYR A 81 -11.45 0.32 -1.46
N SER A 82 -10.13 0.36 -1.25
CA SER A 82 -9.12 0.55 -2.29
C SER A 82 -8.28 -0.72 -2.46
N PHE A 83 -8.04 -1.07 -3.72
CA PHE A 83 -7.30 -2.25 -4.13
C PHE A 83 -6.29 -1.89 -5.21
N CYS A 84 -5.16 -2.60 -5.22
CA CYS A 84 -4.16 -2.53 -6.27
C CYS A 84 -4.13 -3.83 -7.08
N ILE A 85 -3.78 -3.72 -8.35
CA ILE A 85 -3.62 -4.83 -9.29
C ILE A 85 -2.14 -5.10 -9.44
N SER A 86 -1.78 -6.37 -9.34
CA SER A 86 -0.42 -6.86 -9.55
C SER A 86 -0.44 -8.11 -10.40
N ALA A 87 0.72 -8.55 -10.88
CA ALA A 87 0.86 -9.84 -11.56
C ALA A 87 0.42 -11.04 -10.70
N SER A 88 0.42 -10.89 -9.37
CA SER A 88 -0.07 -11.92 -8.43
C SER A 88 -1.59 -11.89 -8.19
N GLY A 89 -2.30 -10.87 -8.68
CA GLY A 89 -3.72 -10.68 -8.42
C GLY A 89 -4.06 -9.30 -7.88
N VAL A 90 -5.31 -9.15 -7.47
CA VAL A 90 -5.82 -8.01 -6.72
C VAL A 90 -5.32 -8.10 -5.28
N CYS A 91 -4.81 -7.01 -4.75
CA CYS A 91 -4.33 -6.87 -3.39
C CYS A 91 -5.10 -5.77 -2.66
N PHE A 92 -5.40 -5.98 -1.38
CA PHE A 92 -6.01 -4.97 -0.53
C PHE A 92 -4.97 -3.89 -0.18
N ASP A 93 -5.28 -2.63 -0.45
CA ASP A 93 -4.47 -1.48 -0.04
C ASP A 93 -5.02 -0.85 1.24
N TYR A 94 -6.22 -0.27 1.20
CA TYR A 94 -6.83 0.33 2.38
C TYR A 94 -8.36 0.38 2.33
N CYS A 95 -9.00 0.54 3.48
CA CYS A 95 -10.38 0.96 3.57
C CYS A 95 -10.52 2.22 4.43
N GLU A 96 -11.48 3.07 4.07
CA GLU A 96 -11.78 4.34 4.72
C GLU A 96 -13.27 4.43 5.03
N PHE A 97 -13.60 4.92 6.22
CA PHE A 97 -14.99 5.14 6.64
C PHE A 97 -15.08 6.27 7.66
N ILE A 98 -16.25 6.93 7.67
CA ILE A 98 -16.53 8.06 8.54
C ILE A 98 -17.11 7.57 9.86
N LYS A 99 -16.66 8.14 10.99
CA LYS A 99 -17.27 7.92 12.30
C LYS A 99 -18.09 9.11 12.75
N ILE A 100 -19.34 8.83 13.10
CA ILE A 100 -20.29 9.81 13.63
C ILE A 100 -20.41 9.55 15.12
N GLU A 101 -20.00 10.54 15.92
CA GLU A 101 -20.27 10.55 17.36
C GLU A 101 -21.66 11.11 17.61
N LYS A 102 -22.41 10.43 18.49
CA LYS A 102 -23.70 10.94 18.97
C LYS A 102 -23.43 12.08 19.95
N ASP A 103 -24.37 13.03 20.00
CA ASP A 103 -24.38 14.09 21.02
C ASP A 103 -23.27 15.16 20.87
N ILE A 104 -22.64 15.27 19.69
CA ILE A 104 -21.72 16.36 19.34
C ILE A 104 -22.35 17.19 18.21
N ASN A 105 -22.42 18.50 18.40
CA ASN A 105 -22.90 19.41 17.37
C ASN A 105 -21.75 19.77 16.42
N VAL A 106 -21.74 19.17 15.23
CA VAL A 106 -20.69 19.40 14.22
C VAL A 106 -21.19 20.41 13.19
N LYS A 107 -20.45 21.50 13.01
CA LYS A 107 -20.74 22.50 11.98
C LYS A 107 -20.27 22.03 10.60
N GLU A 108 -19.02 21.59 10.52
CA GLU A 108 -18.39 21.09 9.30
C GLU A 108 -17.27 20.11 9.63
N GLY A 109 -16.82 19.36 8.62
CA GLY A 109 -15.76 18.36 8.74
C GLY A 109 -16.25 17.02 9.29
N GLU A 110 -15.32 16.07 9.41
CA GLU A 110 -15.61 14.69 9.78
C GLU A 110 -14.44 14.01 10.49
N VAL A 111 -14.74 12.89 11.17
CA VAL A 111 -13.72 11.94 11.64
C VAL A 111 -13.61 10.81 10.64
N MET A 112 -12.49 10.75 9.93
CA MET A 112 -12.18 9.65 9.01
C MET A 112 -11.29 8.64 9.71
N LEU A 113 -11.63 7.36 9.62
CA LEU A 113 -10.76 6.25 9.96
C LEU A 113 -10.27 5.55 8.70
N LYS A 114 -8.99 5.22 8.68
CA LYS A 114 -8.33 4.51 7.58
C LYS A 114 -7.59 3.29 8.11
N ILE A 115 -7.93 2.11 7.60
CA ILE A 115 -7.21 0.85 7.83
C ILE A 115 -6.42 0.55 6.57
N LYS A 116 -5.09 0.58 6.67
CA LYS A 116 -4.19 0.32 5.54
C LYS A 116 -3.38 -0.94 5.78
N ASN A 117 -3.43 -1.85 4.80
CA ASN A 117 -2.55 -3.01 4.77
C ASN A 117 -1.12 -2.55 4.42
N LEU A 118 -0.16 -2.98 5.22
CA LEU A 118 1.25 -2.80 4.95
C LEU A 118 1.89 -4.14 4.58
N GLU A 119 3.14 -4.08 4.14
CA GLU A 119 3.96 -5.27 3.94
C GLU A 119 4.17 -6.03 5.27
N ASP A 120 4.54 -7.31 5.16
CA ASP A 120 4.83 -8.21 6.29
C ASP A 120 3.65 -8.46 7.26
N GLY A 121 2.41 -8.33 6.80
CA GLY A 121 1.23 -8.59 7.62
C GLY A 121 0.99 -7.54 8.71
N LYS A 122 1.61 -6.36 8.57
CA LYS A 122 1.37 -5.21 9.43
C LYS A 122 0.18 -4.40 8.91
N ILE A 123 -0.52 -3.76 9.83
CA ILE A 123 -1.67 -2.93 9.50
C ILE A 123 -1.48 -1.59 10.17
N LYS A 124 -1.69 -0.51 9.41
CA LYS A 124 -1.71 0.85 9.92
C LYS A 124 -3.14 1.30 10.07
N VAL A 125 -3.52 1.71 11.28
CA VAL A 125 -4.80 2.38 11.54
C VAL A 125 -4.50 3.84 11.80
N ARG A 126 -5.14 4.72 11.02
CA ARG A 126 -5.04 6.17 11.14
C ARG A 126 -6.44 6.73 11.40
N TYR A 127 -6.51 7.76 12.21
CA TYR A 127 -7.67 8.64 12.24
C TYR A 127 -7.26 10.06 11.91
N ASP A 128 -8.16 10.79 11.25
CA ASP A 128 -8.05 12.21 10.98
C ASP A 128 -9.37 12.87 11.39
N ASP A 129 -9.31 13.79 12.36
CA ASP A 129 -10.44 14.63 12.79
C ASP A 129 -10.27 16.01 12.20
N THR A 130 -11.21 16.38 11.32
CA THR A 130 -11.24 17.66 10.61
C THR A 130 -12.42 18.53 11.06
N ARG A 131 -13.12 18.13 12.12
CA ARG A 131 -14.36 18.78 12.54
C ARG A 131 -14.14 20.16 13.13
N VAL A 132 -15.14 21.00 12.92
CA VAL A 132 -15.42 22.19 13.72
C VAL A 132 -16.68 21.91 14.53
N ILE A 133 -16.54 21.80 15.85
CA ILE A 133 -17.67 21.54 16.76
C ILE A 133 -18.22 22.85 17.32
N ILE A 134 -19.50 22.86 17.66
CA ILE A 134 -20.16 23.98 18.35
C ILE A 134 -20.29 23.58 19.82
N ALA A 135 -19.58 24.28 20.69
CA ALA A 135 -19.66 24.11 22.14
C ALA A 135 -21.01 24.57 22.71
N ASP A 136 -21.30 24.20 23.95
CA ASP A 136 -22.57 24.54 24.62
C ASP A 136 -22.82 26.05 24.74
N ASP A 137 -21.76 26.85 24.78
CA ASP A 137 -21.84 28.31 24.81
C ASP A 137 -21.99 28.96 23.42
N GLY A 138 -22.06 28.14 22.36
CA GLY A 138 -22.15 28.56 20.97
C GLY A 138 -20.80 28.85 20.29
N THR A 139 -19.68 28.65 20.98
CA THR A 139 -18.34 28.85 20.42
C THR A 139 -17.98 27.74 19.45
N GLU A 140 -17.28 28.09 18.37
CA GLU A 140 -16.74 27.12 17.40
C GLU A 140 -15.35 26.65 17.84
N GLU A 141 -15.18 25.35 18.04
CA GLU A 141 -13.91 24.73 18.41
C GLU A 141 -13.39 23.83 17.28
N PRO A 142 -12.26 24.19 16.65
CA PRO A 142 -11.63 23.35 15.63
C PRO A 142 -10.87 22.18 16.27
N MET A 143 -11.14 20.95 15.82
CA MET A 143 -10.56 19.72 16.39
C MET A 143 -9.33 19.21 15.64
N PHE A 144 -8.87 19.89 14.57
CA PHE A 144 -7.84 19.44 13.62
C PHE A 144 -6.71 18.60 14.25
N SER A 145 -6.86 17.27 14.16
CA SER A 145 -5.95 16.34 14.83
C SER A 145 -5.90 15.02 14.07
N GLY A 146 -4.71 14.43 14.01
CA GLY A 146 -4.52 13.10 13.43
C GLY A 146 -3.54 12.28 14.25
N SER A 147 -3.77 10.98 14.30
CA SER A 147 -2.82 10.02 14.88
C SER A 147 -2.93 8.68 14.16
N TYR A 148 -1.93 7.83 14.36
CA TYR A 148 -1.94 6.48 13.84
C TYR A 148 -1.20 5.53 14.77
N PHE A 149 -1.57 4.25 14.69
CA PHE A 149 -0.79 3.16 15.24
C PHE A 149 -0.56 2.09 14.16
N ILE A 150 0.41 1.22 14.40
CA ILE A 150 0.69 0.04 13.57
C ILE A 150 0.57 -1.19 14.46
N SER A 151 -0.17 -2.20 14.00
CA SER A 151 -0.36 -3.47 14.69
C SER A 151 -0.23 -4.64 13.73
N ASN A 152 -0.36 -5.86 14.23
CA ASN A 152 -0.68 -7.01 13.39
C ASN A 152 -2.21 -7.05 13.10
N THR A 153 -2.68 -8.17 12.56
CA THR A 153 -4.11 -8.46 12.26
C THR A 153 -5.01 -8.62 13.48
N ASP A 154 -4.46 -8.67 14.69
CA ASP A 154 -5.23 -8.81 15.92
C ASP A 154 -5.72 -7.44 16.45
N PHE A 155 -5.07 -6.34 16.05
CA PHE A 155 -5.43 -4.97 16.47
C PHE A 155 -5.47 -4.74 17.99
N ASP A 156 -4.96 -5.68 18.78
CA ASP A 156 -4.93 -5.57 20.23
C ASP A 156 -3.76 -4.67 20.65
N LYS A 157 -3.85 -4.03 21.82
CA LYS A 157 -2.81 -3.12 22.32
C LYS A 157 -1.45 -3.79 22.46
N GLU A 158 -1.43 -5.09 22.77
CA GLU A 158 -0.26 -5.94 22.89
C GLU A 158 0.42 -6.21 21.54
N SER A 159 -0.32 -6.05 20.45
CA SER A 159 0.15 -6.29 19.08
C SER A 159 0.77 -5.07 18.41
N LEU A 160 0.86 -3.95 19.13
CA LEU A 160 1.45 -2.72 18.62
C LEU A 160 2.90 -2.93 18.20
N VAL A 161 3.20 -2.54 16.96
CA VAL A 161 4.55 -2.59 16.39
C VAL A 161 5.30 -1.34 16.85
N ILE A 162 6.05 -1.49 17.94
CA ILE A 162 6.89 -0.44 18.50
C ILE A 162 8.20 -0.38 17.69
N GLN A 163 8.54 0.79 17.18
CA GLN A 163 9.85 1.02 16.58
C GLN A 163 10.87 1.19 17.72
N PRO A 164 11.82 0.26 17.91
CA PRO A 164 12.59 0.15 19.15
C PRO A 164 13.65 1.25 19.34
N GLN A 165 13.83 2.15 18.38
CA GLN A 165 14.94 3.11 18.38
C GLN A 165 14.64 4.43 19.12
N ILE A 166 13.41 4.64 19.60
CA ILE A 166 13.00 5.88 20.26
C ILE A 166 12.09 5.52 21.45
N ILE A 167 12.47 5.91 22.67
CA ILE A 167 11.73 5.59 23.91
C ILE A 167 10.30 6.15 23.87
N ASP A 168 10.13 7.34 23.30
CA ASP A 168 8.81 7.95 23.10
C ASP A 168 7.91 7.16 22.14
N ASP A 169 8.45 6.31 21.26
CA ASP A 169 7.64 5.61 20.25
C ASP A 169 6.67 4.62 20.89
N LYS A 170 7.06 4.01 22.02
CA LYS A 170 6.17 3.10 22.75
C LYS A 170 4.98 3.85 23.35
N GLN A 171 5.23 4.90 24.12
CA GLN A 171 4.15 5.66 24.77
C GLN A 171 3.28 6.37 23.72
N LYS A 172 3.88 6.97 22.68
CA LYS A 172 3.13 7.58 21.57
C LYS A 172 2.24 6.59 20.84
N SER A 173 2.72 5.36 20.62
CA SER A 173 1.91 4.31 19.99
C SER A 173 0.73 3.91 20.87
N ILE A 174 0.95 3.81 22.18
CA ILE A 174 -0.11 3.53 23.16
C ILE A 174 -1.13 4.67 23.19
N ASP A 175 -0.68 5.92 23.27
CA ASP A 175 -1.55 7.09 23.30
C ASP A 175 -2.36 7.22 22.00
N ALA A 176 -1.73 6.92 20.86
CA ALA A 176 -2.40 6.89 19.56
C ALA A 176 -3.47 5.79 19.49
N TYR A 177 -3.14 4.60 19.99
CA TYR A 177 -4.09 3.49 20.11
C TYR A 177 -5.29 3.88 20.97
N ASP A 178 -5.04 4.34 22.20
CA ASP A 178 -6.08 4.73 23.15
C ASP A 178 -6.93 5.88 22.62
N LYS A 179 -6.36 6.78 21.81
CA LYS A 179 -7.11 7.86 21.15
C LYS A 179 -8.00 7.33 20.04
N ILE A 180 -7.51 6.45 19.17
CA ILE A 180 -8.28 5.85 18.08
C ILE A 180 -9.41 4.97 18.63
N MET A 181 -9.15 4.20 19.69
CA MET A 181 -10.12 3.29 20.30
C MET A 181 -11.33 4.00 20.93
N ARG A 182 -11.29 5.34 21.08
CA ARG A 182 -12.46 6.13 21.47
C ARG A 182 -13.53 6.20 20.38
N PHE A 183 -13.14 6.06 19.12
CA PHE A 183 -14.02 6.18 17.96
C PHE A 183 -14.44 4.83 17.38
N ILE A 184 -13.67 3.77 17.67
CA ILE A 184 -13.89 2.46 17.08
C ILE A 184 -13.39 1.35 18.01
N THR A 185 -14.10 0.23 18.01
CA THR A 185 -13.69 -0.98 18.73
C THR A 185 -12.74 -1.85 17.90
N VAL A 186 -12.01 -2.74 18.57
CA VAL A 186 -11.15 -3.74 17.91
C VAL A 186 -11.98 -4.65 17.00
N GLU A 187 -13.19 -5.02 17.43
CA GLU A 187 -14.11 -5.88 16.69
C GLU A 187 -14.54 -5.22 15.38
N GLU A 188 -14.86 -3.93 15.40
CA GLU A 188 -15.19 -3.18 14.19
C GLU A 188 -14.00 -3.05 13.24
N LEU A 189 -12.78 -2.84 13.76
CA LEU A 189 -11.57 -2.83 12.92
C LEU A 189 -11.37 -4.19 12.23
N LYS A 190 -11.50 -5.29 12.98
CA LYS A 190 -11.44 -6.66 12.45
C LYS A 190 -12.52 -6.89 11.41
N GLU A 191 -13.74 -6.44 11.66
CA GLU A 191 -14.85 -6.59 10.73
C GLU A 191 -14.56 -5.92 9.39
N GLN A 192 -14.17 -4.64 9.41
CA GLN A 192 -13.90 -3.89 8.17
C GLN A 192 -12.69 -4.44 7.42
N TYR A 193 -11.63 -4.82 8.13
CA TYR A 193 -10.46 -5.46 7.52
C TYR A 193 -10.82 -6.80 6.88
N ASN A 194 -11.57 -7.65 7.56
CA ASN A 194 -11.98 -8.95 7.04
C ASN A 194 -12.96 -8.83 5.87
N LYS A 195 -13.86 -7.83 5.87
CA LYS A 195 -14.69 -7.51 4.70
C LYS A 195 -13.82 -7.15 3.50
N ALA A 196 -12.81 -6.32 3.68
CA ALA A 196 -11.88 -5.96 2.61
C ALA A 196 -11.14 -7.18 2.05
N LEU A 197 -10.65 -8.07 2.91
CA LEU A 197 -10.02 -9.33 2.50
C LEU A 197 -10.98 -10.27 1.77
N ALA A 198 -12.24 -10.35 2.21
CA ALA A 198 -13.26 -11.17 1.55
C ALA A 198 -13.58 -10.65 0.15
N ILE A 199 -13.71 -9.33 -0.02
CA ILE A 199 -13.88 -8.70 -1.32
C ILE A 199 -12.66 -8.99 -2.20
N CYS A 200 -11.45 -8.79 -1.68
CA CYS A 200 -10.21 -9.08 -2.39
C CYS A 200 -10.16 -10.53 -2.90
N LYS A 201 -10.59 -11.49 -2.08
CA LYS A 201 -10.68 -12.90 -2.48
C LYS A 201 -11.68 -13.09 -3.63
N GLN A 202 -12.89 -12.54 -3.53
CA GLN A 202 -13.91 -12.64 -4.57
C GLN A 202 -13.44 -12.04 -5.90
N LEU A 203 -12.69 -10.94 -5.86
CA LEU A 203 -12.15 -10.32 -7.07
C LEU A 203 -11.08 -11.18 -7.75
N ASN A 204 -10.41 -12.08 -7.01
CA ASN A 204 -9.38 -12.97 -7.52
C ASN A 204 -9.89 -14.36 -7.97
N GLU A 205 -11.12 -14.76 -7.62
CA GLU A 205 -11.71 -16.08 -7.96
C GLU A 205 -11.79 -16.33 -9.47
#